data_AF-A0AAJ7WBF9-F1
#
_entry.id   AF-A0AAJ7WBF9-F1
#
_cell.length_a   1.000
_cell.length_b   1.000
_cell.length_c   1.000
_cell.angle_alpha   90.00
_cell.angle_beta   90.00
_cell.angle_gamma   90.00
#
_symmetry.space_group_name_H-M   'P 1'
#
loop_
_entity.id
_entity.type
_entity.pdbx_description
1 polymer ?
#
loop_
_entity_poly.entity_id
_entity_poly.type
_entity_poly.pdbx_seq_one_letter_code
_entity_poly.pdbx_strand_id
1 'polypeptide(L)'
;MNSTLRSLARVLKRTCNYNNLRCHGESKIVSDKTDVNSSNWKQELEDTMQILGNFVTIEEEQSLMEEIDPYMKRLRYERSHWDDAIHSYRETERSKWNERNTEIINRIRENAFPIGTSQIPLIHVLDLAPEGWIKPHVDSVRFCGQIIAGLSLLTDSVMRLTMVNNETQYKDFLLPRRSLYIMSSWFTAGRPDTTIVTKF
;
A
#
# COMPACT_ATOMS: atom_id res chain seq x y z
N MET A 1 25.29 40.63 -46.16
CA MET A 1 24.29 41.05 -47.16
C MET A 1 23.27 39.95 -47.32
N ASN A 2 22.01 40.33 -47.23
CA ASN A 2 20.82 39.51 -47.12
C ASN A 2 20.57 38.64 -48.37
N SER A 3 20.01 37.44 -48.18
CA SER A 3 18.71 37.13 -48.79
C SER A 3 18.08 35.87 -48.19
N THR A 4 16.92 36.11 -47.59
CA THR A 4 15.90 35.21 -47.07
C THR A 4 15.27 34.34 -48.16
N LEU A 5 15.05 33.05 -47.87
CA LEU A 5 13.99 32.26 -48.48
C LEU A 5 13.20 31.52 -47.38
N ARG A 6 11.96 31.98 -47.18
CA ARG A 6 10.89 31.30 -46.44
C ARG A 6 10.29 30.24 -47.34
N SER A 7 9.96 29.05 -46.82
CA SER A 7 8.79 28.28 -47.28
C SER A 7 8.54 27.01 -46.43
N LEU A 8 7.51 27.12 -45.59
CA LEU A 8 6.45 26.13 -45.35
C LEU A 8 6.80 24.76 -44.74
N ALA A 9 6.68 24.70 -43.40
CA ALA A 9 6.42 23.47 -42.67
C ALA A 9 5.03 22.91 -43.05
N ARG A 10 4.98 21.68 -43.57
CA ARG A 10 3.75 20.93 -43.83
C ARG A 10 3.42 20.04 -42.63
N VAL A 11 2.36 20.42 -41.92
CA VAL A 11 1.70 19.62 -40.88
C VAL A 11 0.94 18.47 -41.56
N LEU A 12 1.32 17.23 -41.28
CA LEU A 12 0.59 16.03 -41.71
C LEU A 12 -0.50 15.71 -40.68
N LYS A 13 -1.70 16.28 -40.88
CA LYS A 13 -2.94 15.77 -40.29
C LYS A 13 -3.36 14.52 -41.06
N ARG A 14 -3.31 13.34 -40.43
CA ARG A 14 -3.99 12.14 -40.94
C ARG A 14 -5.46 12.22 -40.56
N THR A 15 -6.29 12.67 -41.50
CA THR A 15 -7.72 12.39 -41.54
C THR A 15 -7.94 11.21 -42.49
N CYS A 16 -8.67 10.19 -42.04
CA CYS A 16 -9.35 9.27 -42.95
C CYS A 16 -10.84 9.31 -42.60
N ASN A 17 -11.59 9.97 -43.46
CA ASN A 17 -13.05 9.98 -43.50
C ASN A 17 -13.51 8.76 -44.30
N TYR A 18 -14.51 8.05 -43.79
CA TYR A 18 -15.48 7.37 -44.65
C TYR A 18 -16.90 7.78 -44.22
N ASN A 19 -17.55 8.52 -45.11
CA ASN A 19 -18.96 8.91 -45.09
C ASN A 19 -19.85 7.62 -45.17
N ASN A 20 -21.14 7.53 -44.83
CA ASN A 20 -22.16 8.43 -44.30
C ASN A 20 -23.40 7.58 -43.92
N LEU A 21 -24.20 8.10 -42.97
CA LEU A 21 -25.67 8.04 -42.88
C LEU A 21 -26.40 6.68 -42.77
N ARG A 22 -26.99 6.42 -41.59
CA ARG A 22 -28.44 6.59 -41.38
C ARG A 22 -28.81 6.49 -39.90
N CYS A 23 -29.42 7.56 -39.40
CA CYS A 23 -30.06 7.64 -38.10
C CYS A 23 -31.41 6.93 -38.20
N HIS A 24 -31.61 5.87 -37.42
CA HIS A 24 -32.92 5.46 -36.95
C HIS A 24 -32.81 5.18 -35.46
N GLY A 25 -33.60 5.93 -34.70
CA GLY A 25 -33.70 5.75 -33.26
C GLY A 25 -34.34 4.41 -32.95
N GLU A 26 -33.58 3.58 -32.25
CA GLU A 26 -34.11 2.64 -31.28
C GLU A 26 -33.26 2.83 -30.04
N SER A 27 -33.92 3.16 -28.94
CA SER A 27 -33.32 3.22 -27.61
C SER A 27 -32.73 1.85 -27.30
N LYS A 28 -31.45 1.65 -27.62
CA LYS A 28 -30.68 0.57 -27.02
C LYS A 28 -30.49 0.99 -25.57
N ILE A 29 -31.36 0.43 -24.74
CA ILE A 29 -31.12 0.18 -23.33
C ILE A 29 -29.66 -0.31 -23.26
N VAL A 30 -28.76 0.60 -22.93
CA VAL A 30 -27.41 0.25 -22.53
C VAL A 30 -27.66 -0.55 -21.28
N SER A 31 -27.47 -1.86 -21.41
CA SER A 31 -27.55 -2.81 -20.32
C SER A 31 -26.68 -2.27 -19.21
N ASP A 32 -27.35 -1.68 -18.24
CA ASP A 32 -26.90 -1.48 -16.90
C ASP A 32 -26.21 -2.79 -16.49
N LYS A 33 -24.88 -2.76 -16.40
CA LYS A 33 -24.14 -3.83 -15.75
C LYS A 33 -24.28 -3.56 -14.26
N THR A 34 -25.51 -3.68 -13.78
CA THR A 34 -25.85 -3.62 -12.36
C THR A 34 -25.39 -4.91 -11.69
N ASP A 35 -24.79 -4.69 -10.52
CA ASP A 35 -24.67 -5.64 -9.42
C ASP A 35 -23.72 -6.82 -9.59
N VAL A 36 -22.44 -6.51 -9.76
CA VAL A 36 -21.43 -7.29 -9.00
C VAL A 36 -21.59 -6.89 -7.53
N ASN A 37 -22.50 -7.58 -6.85
CA ASN A 37 -22.65 -7.71 -5.40
C ASN A 37 -21.82 -6.70 -4.57
N SER A 38 -22.27 -5.44 -4.52
CA SER A 38 -21.65 -4.29 -3.84
C SER A 38 -21.54 -4.45 -2.31
N SER A 39 -21.85 -5.63 -1.77
CA SER A 39 -22.27 -5.76 -0.37
C SER A 39 -21.36 -6.60 0.53
N ASN A 40 -20.24 -7.17 0.06
CA ASN A 40 -19.42 -8.01 0.95
C ASN A 40 -17.91 -7.75 1.01
N TRP A 41 -17.41 -6.65 0.42
CA TRP A 41 -15.98 -6.34 0.47
C TRP A 41 -15.46 -6.14 1.90
N LYS A 42 -16.28 -5.61 2.81
CA LYS A 42 -15.91 -5.44 4.23
C LYS A 42 -15.69 -6.79 4.93
N GLN A 43 -16.52 -7.79 4.62
CA GLN A 43 -16.31 -9.14 5.13
C GLN A 43 -15.08 -9.77 4.51
N GLU A 44 -14.88 -9.61 3.20
CA GLU A 44 -13.64 -10.08 2.55
C GLU A 44 -12.39 -9.44 3.18
N LEU A 45 -12.44 -8.16 3.58
CA LEU A 45 -11.37 -7.52 4.35
C LEU A 45 -11.17 -8.13 5.73
N GLU A 46 -12.25 -8.40 6.45
CA GLU A 46 -12.18 -9.05 7.77
C GLU A 46 -11.61 -10.47 7.68
N ASP A 47 -11.94 -11.20 6.62
CA ASP A 47 -11.46 -12.57 6.38
C ASP A 47 -9.96 -12.58 5.98
N THR A 48 -9.46 -11.49 5.40
CA THR A 48 -8.08 -11.35 4.90
C THR A 48 -7.14 -10.58 5.82
N MET A 49 -7.68 -9.87 6.81
CA MET A 49 -6.94 -9.12 7.84
C MET A 49 -6.93 -9.88 9.16
N GLN A 50 -5.74 -10.16 9.69
CA GLN A 50 -5.56 -10.72 11.02
C GLN A 50 -4.78 -9.75 11.89
N ILE A 51 -5.19 -9.58 13.15
CA ILE A 51 -4.51 -8.73 14.13
C ILE A 51 -4.27 -9.53 15.39
N LEU A 52 -3.01 -9.90 15.61
CA LEU A 52 -2.55 -10.64 16.78
C LEU A 52 -2.09 -9.62 17.83
N GLY A 53 -2.96 -9.33 18.81
CA GLY A 53 -2.64 -8.43 19.91
C GLY A 53 -1.59 -9.02 20.86
N ASN A 54 -0.75 -8.17 21.46
CA ASN A 54 0.34 -8.60 22.36
C ASN A 54 1.25 -9.67 21.74
N PHE A 55 1.48 -9.62 20.43
CA PHE A 55 2.30 -10.58 19.70
C PHE A 55 3.76 -10.56 20.17
N VAL A 56 4.26 -9.38 20.58
CA VAL A 56 5.53 -9.26 21.31
C VAL A 56 5.29 -8.89 22.77
N THR A 57 6.14 -9.40 23.66
CA THR A 57 6.17 -8.97 25.07
C THR A 57 6.76 -7.56 25.19
N ILE A 58 6.70 -7.00 26.41
CA ILE A 58 7.30 -5.70 26.69
C ILE A 58 8.82 -5.77 26.56
N GLU A 59 9.42 -6.88 26.97
CA GLU A 59 10.85 -7.14 26.90
C GLU A 59 11.31 -7.34 25.45
N GLU A 60 10.51 -8.02 24.64
CA GLU A 60 10.77 -8.19 23.20
C GLU A 60 10.67 -6.87 22.44
N GLU A 61 9.64 -6.05 22.71
CA GLU A 61 9.57 -4.69 22.18
C GLU A 61 10.79 -3.86 22.59
N GLN A 62 11.18 -3.91 23.87
CA GLN A 62 12.36 -3.19 24.36
C GLN A 62 13.64 -3.66 23.65
N SER A 63 13.82 -4.96 23.42
CA SER A 63 14.96 -5.54 22.70
C SER A 63 15.01 -5.06 21.23
N LEU A 64 13.86 -4.93 20.56
CA LEU A 64 13.78 -4.34 19.22
C LEU A 64 14.19 -2.87 19.25
N MET A 65 13.67 -2.10 20.21
CA MET A 65 13.99 -0.68 20.35
C MET A 65 15.48 -0.45 20.63
N GLU A 66 16.10 -1.23 21.51
CA GLU A 66 17.53 -1.11 21.83
C GLU A 66 18.44 -1.35 20.61
N GLU A 67 18.03 -2.20 19.68
CA GLU A 67 18.77 -2.46 18.43
C GLU A 67 18.50 -1.40 17.33
N ILE A 68 17.28 -0.87 17.27
CA ILE A 68 16.83 0.04 16.21
C ILE A 68 17.15 1.50 16.54
N ASP A 69 16.85 1.95 17.75
CA ASP A 69 16.92 3.36 18.17
C ASP A 69 18.26 4.04 17.91
N PRO A 70 19.42 3.42 18.21
CA PRO A 70 20.71 4.09 18.02
C PRO A 70 20.97 4.50 16.57
N TYR A 71 20.41 3.76 15.61
CA TYR A 71 20.50 4.08 14.19
C TYR A 71 19.43 5.11 13.82
N MET A 72 18.16 4.85 14.15
CA MET A 72 17.03 5.70 13.77
C MET A 72 17.17 7.13 14.30
N LYS A 73 17.67 7.31 15.54
CA LYS A 73 17.91 8.64 16.14
C LYS A 73 18.92 9.51 15.38
N ARG A 74 19.74 8.92 14.52
CA ARG A 74 20.70 9.67 13.67
C ARG A 74 20.05 10.15 12.36
N LEU A 75 18.95 9.54 11.94
CA LEU A 75 18.19 9.95 10.77
C LEU A 75 17.35 11.18 11.10
N ARG A 76 17.19 12.05 10.11
CA ARG A 76 16.27 13.19 10.19
C ARG A 76 14.90 12.74 9.73
N TYR A 77 13.85 13.31 10.32
CA TYR A 77 12.51 13.17 9.76
C TYR A 77 12.44 13.85 8.40
N GLU A 78 11.93 13.12 7.43
CA GLU A 78 11.62 13.56 6.08
C GLU A 78 10.18 14.07 6.02
N ARG A 79 9.95 15.15 5.24
CA ARG A 79 8.62 15.78 5.13
C ARG A 79 7.68 15.03 4.19
N SER A 80 8.22 14.43 3.13
CA SER A 80 7.48 13.61 2.17
C SER A 80 8.43 12.67 1.42
N HIS A 81 7.93 11.47 1.13
CA HIS A 81 8.57 10.49 0.23
C HIS A 81 8.39 10.90 -1.25
N TRP A 82 9.11 10.28 -2.20
CA TRP A 82 9.06 10.66 -3.63
C TRP A 82 7.69 10.46 -4.28
N ASP A 83 6.89 9.53 -3.76
CA ASP A 83 5.51 9.26 -4.16
C ASP A 83 4.47 10.03 -3.31
N ASP A 84 4.95 10.85 -2.37
CA ASP A 84 4.14 11.68 -1.47
C ASP A 84 3.20 10.88 -0.54
N ALA A 85 3.46 9.58 -0.35
CA ALA A 85 2.61 8.69 0.45
C ALA A 85 2.83 8.82 1.96
N ILE A 86 4.05 9.10 2.43
CA ILE A 86 4.38 9.11 3.86
C ILE A 86 4.86 10.50 4.28
N HIS A 87 4.38 11.01 5.42
CA HIS A 87 4.71 12.34 5.95
C HIS A 87 5.29 12.29 7.36
N SER A 88 6.27 13.16 7.61
CA SER A 88 6.98 13.30 8.90
C SER A 88 7.48 11.96 9.44
N TYR A 89 8.29 11.27 8.64
CA TYR A 89 8.76 9.92 8.91
C TYR A 89 10.29 9.81 8.76
N ARG A 90 10.86 8.72 9.27
CA ARG A 90 12.21 8.27 8.94
C ARG A 90 12.17 6.77 8.76
N GLU A 91 13.01 6.24 7.89
CA GLU A 91 12.97 4.82 7.56
C GLU A 91 14.34 4.22 7.30
N THR A 92 14.42 2.91 7.41
CA THR A 92 15.59 2.13 7.01
C THR A 92 15.18 0.72 6.61
N GLU A 93 16.09 0.02 5.94
CA GLU A 93 15.94 -1.37 5.56
C GLU A 93 17.07 -2.19 6.21
N ARG A 94 16.73 -3.29 6.88
CA ARG A 94 17.71 -4.12 7.61
C ARG A 94 17.50 -5.60 7.35
N SER A 95 18.58 -6.30 7.03
CA SER A 95 18.61 -7.76 6.89
C SER A 95 19.22 -8.49 8.09
N LYS A 96 19.98 -7.77 8.93
CA LYS A 96 20.72 -8.34 10.06
C LYS A 96 20.14 -7.82 11.37
N TRP A 97 19.89 -8.77 12.26
CA TRP A 97 19.30 -8.59 13.58
C TRP A 97 20.11 -9.36 14.61
N ASN A 98 20.09 -8.93 15.86
CA ASN A 98 20.70 -9.71 16.94
C ASN A 98 19.95 -11.04 17.15
N GLU A 99 20.53 -11.96 17.91
CA GLU A 99 19.96 -13.31 18.13
C GLU A 99 18.53 -13.25 18.68
N ARG A 100 18.29 -12.45 19.73
CA ARG A 100 16.96 -12.29 20.36
C ARG A 100 15.91 -11.76 19.38
N ASN A 101 16.26 -10.74 18.60
CA ASN A 101 15.36 -10.12 17.64
C ASN A 101 15.16 -10.99 16.40
N THR A 102 16.14 -11.84 16.07
CA THR A 102 16.01 -12.85 15.02
C THR A 102 14.94 -13.88 15.36
N GLU A 103 14.82 -14.29 16.63
CA GLU A 103 13.73 -15.18 17.09
C GLU A 103 12.36 -14.54 16.88
N ILE A 104 12.20 -13.26 17.23
CA ILE A 104 10.95 -12.51 17.01
C ILE A 104 10.61 -12.47 15.51
N ILE A 105 11.59 -12.14 14.66
CA ILE A 105 11.40 -12.08 13.21
C ILE A 105 11.01 -13.44 12.65
N ASN A 106 11.65 -14.51 13.09
CA ASN A 106 11.29 -15.87 12.66
C ASN A 106 9.86 -16.22 13.10
N ARG A 107 9.46 -15.84 14.31
CA ARG A 107 8.07 -16.00 14.78
C ARG A 107 7.08 -15.23 13.91
N ILE A 108 7.38 -13.98 13.52
CA ILE A 108 6.57 -13.23 12.55
C ILE A 108 6.45 -14.00 11.24
N ARG A 109 7.59 -14.50 10.72
CA ARG A 109 7.65 -15.24 9.46
C ARG A 109 6.78 -16.49 9.48
N GLU A 110 6.87 -17.27 10.55
CA GLU A 110 6.12 -18.51 10.75
C GLU A 110 4.61 -18.27 10.87
N ASN A 111 4.21 -17.15 11.48
CA ASN A 111 2.79 -16.80 11.64
C ASN A 111 2.19 -16.20 10.36
N ALA A 112 2.97 -15.42 9.61
CA ALA A 112 2.45 -14.67 8.48
C ALA A 112 2.61 -15.37 7.12
N PHE A 113 3.69 -16.13 6.90
CA PHE A 113 4.04 -16.62 5.57
C PHE A 113 3.98 -18.16 5.50
N PRO A 114 3.20 -18.74 4.57
CA PRO A 114 3.20 -20.18 4.33
C PRO A 114 4.60 -20.73 4.02
N ILE A 115 4.85 -21.99 4.39
CA ILE A 115 6.12 -22.67 4.13
C ILE A 115 6.44 -22.61 2.64
N GLY A 116 7.67 -22.18 2.32
CA GLY A 116 8.15 -22.05 0.93
C GLY A 116 7.82 -20.72 0.26
N THR A 117 7.13 -19.80 0.93
CA THR A 117 6.90 -18.44 0.41
C THR A 117 8.22 -17.67 0.35
N SER A 118 8.55 -17.12 -0.82
CA SER A 118 9.71 -16.24 -0.97
C SER A 118 9.45 -14.93 -0.22
N GLN A 119 10.39 -14.52 0.61
CA GLN A 119 10.31 -13.29 1.40
C GLN A 119 11.39 -12.31 0.97
N ILE A 120 11.10 -11.02 1.10
CA ILE A 120 12.07 -9.97 0.87
C ILE A 120 13.11 -10.03 2.00
N PRO A 121 14.42 -10.07 1.69
CA PRO A 121 15.45 -10.27 2.70
C PRO A 121 15.63 -9.06 3.63
N LEU A 122 15.26 -7.88 3.16
CA LEU A 122 15.32 -6.63 3.91
C LEU A 122 13.98 -6.38 4.59
N ILE A 123 14.03 -6.14 5.90
CA ILE A 123 12.87 -5.72 6.70
C ILE A 123 12.87 -4.20 6.73
N HIS A 124 11.74 -3.63 6.32
CA HIS A 124 11.49 -2.19 6.38
C HIS A 124 11.14 -1.79 7.82
N VAL A 125 11.83 -0.76 8.31
CA VAL A 125 11.56 -0.16 9.62
C VAL A 125 11.16 1.28 9.37
N LEU A 126 9.90 1.58 9.68
CA LEU A 126 9.30 2.89 9.54
C LEU A 126 9.04 3.49 10.92
N ASP A 127 9.46 4.74 11.13
CA ASP A 127 9.19 5.49 12.34
C ASP A 127 8.50 6.81 11.99
N LEU A 128 7.33 7.03 12.57
CA LEU A 128 6.48 8.19 12.37
C LEU A 128 6.64 9.15 13.56
N ALA A 129 6.82 10.43 13.26
CA ALA A 129 6.72 11.48 14.27
C ALA A 129 5.28 11.52 14.86
N PRO A 130 5.05 12.17 16.02
CA PRO A 130 3.71 12.33 16.58
C PRO A 130 2.69 12.98 15.61
N GLU A 131 3.17 13.86 14.74
CA GLU A 131 2.41 14.49 13.65
C GLU A 131 2.50 13.76 12.31
N GLY A 132 3.24 12.65 12.26
CA GLY A 132 3.44 11.83 11.08
C GLY A 132 2.22 10.97 10.78
N TRP A 133 2.02 10.72 9.49
CA TRP A 133 0.87 9.97 9.00
C TRP A 133 1.16 9.43 7.61
N ILE A 134 0.36 8.45 7.21
CA ILE A 134 0.49 7.81 5.90
C ILE A 134 -0.76 8.12 5.10
N LYS A 135 -0.58 8.69 3.90
CA LYS A 135 -1.65 8.90 2.97
C LYS A 135 -2.19 7.57 2.49
N PRO A 136 -3.49 7.56 2.16
CA PRO A 136 -4.03 6.72 1.12
C PRO A 136 -3.07 6.27 0.02
N HIS A 137 -2.60 5.02 0.05
CA HIS A 137 -1.74 4.46 -1.00
C HIS A 137 -1.89 2.94 -1.14
N VAL A 138 -1.41 2.45 -2.27
CA VAL A 138 -1.32 1.04 -2.61
C VAL A 138 0.15 0.67 -2.69
N ASP A 139 0.54 -0.37 -1.97
CA ASP A 139 1.87 -0.94 -2.07
C ASP A 139 2.20 -1.40 -3.49
N SER A 140 3.42 -1.09 -3.94
CA SER A 140 3.88 -1.49 -5.26
C SER A 140 4.00 -3.01 -5.36
N VAL A 141 3.33 -3.60 -6.35
CA VAL A 141 3.45 -5.04 -6.68
C VAL A 141 4.87 -5.49 -7.04
N ARG A 142 5.78 -4.54 -7.29
CA ARG A 142 7.21 -4.83 -7.53
C ARG A 142 7.98 -5.09 -6.23
N PHE A 143 7.49 -4.54 -5.12
CA PHE A 143 8.15 -4.52 -3.83
C PHE A 143 7.34 -5.19 -2.73
N CYS A 144 6.08 -5.58 -2.99
CA CYS A 144 5.24 -6.31 -2.04
C CYS A 144 4.69 -7.59 -2.69
N GLY A 145 4.70 -8.67 -1.91
CA GLY A 145 4.13 -9.96 -2.30
C GLY A 145 2.63 -10.04 -2.01
N GLN A 146 2.09 -11.26 -1.94
CA GLN A 146 0.69 -11.51 -1.60
C GLN A 146 0.35 -11.24 -0.12
N ILE A 147 1.36 -11.11 0.72
CA ILE A 147 1.24 -11.01 2.17
C ILE A 147 2.08 -9.83 2.65
N ILE A 148 1.46 -8.97 3.45
CA ILE A 148 2.13 -7.90 4.21
C ILE A 148 1.94 -8.22 5.69
N ALA A 149 3.03 -8.20 6.44
CA ALA A 149 3.01 -8.41 7.87
C ALA A 149 3.75 -7.26 8.56
N GLY A 150 3.07 -6.54 9.45
CA GLY A 150 3.63 -5.39 10.14
C GLY A 150 3.47 -5.49 11.65
N LEU A 151 4.58 -5.26 12.36
CA LEU A 151 4.61 -5.21 13.82
C LEU A 151 4.48 -3.75 14.28
N SER A 152 3.43 -3.45 15.03
CA SER A 152 3.20 -2.12 15.61
C SER A 152 3.89 -1.99 16.96
N LEU A 153 4.72 -0.96 17.15
CA LEU A 153 5.48 -0.69 18.37
C LEU A 153 5.15 0.71 18.92
N LEU A 154 5.56 0.98 20.17
CA LEU A 154 5.47 2.27 20.88
C LEU A 154 4.06 2.76 21.23
N THR A 155 3.17 2.92 20.24
CA THR A 155 1.82 3.48 20.40
C THR A 155 0.80 2.76 19.54
N ASP A 156 -0.46 2.78 19.97
CA ASP A 156 -1.58 2.31 19.15
C ASP A 156 -1.75 3.19 17.91
N SER A 157 -2.20 2.61 16.81
CA SER A 157 -2.54 3.32 15.56
C SER A 157 -3.81 2.76 14.95
N VAL A 158 -4.39 3.47 13.99
CA VAL A 158 -5.57 3.00 13.24
C VAL A 158 -5.21 2.89 11.79
N MET A 159 -5.31 1.68 11.24
CA MET A 159 -5.20 1.44 9.82
C MET A 159 -6.58 1.54 9.18
N ARG A 160 -6.79 2.57 8.35
CA ARG A 160 -8.00 2.70 7.53
C ARG A 160 -7.75 2.12 6.16
N LEU A 161 -8.66 1.25 5.72
CA LEU A 161 -8.68 0.58 4.43
C LEU A 161 -9.91 1.05 3.64
N THR A 162 -9.70 1.56 2.43
CA THR A 162 -10.76 2.01 1.51
C THR A 162 -10.56 1.45 0.11
N MET A 163 -11.65 1.33 -0.65
CA MET A 163 -11.60 1.01 -2.08
C MET A 163 -10.96 2.14 -2.89
N VAL A 164 -10.20 1.80 -3.94
CA VAL A 164 -9.71 2.81 -4.91
C VAL A 164 -10.90 3.54 -5.51
N ASN A 165 -10.78 4.86 -5.65
CA ASN A 165 -11.80 5.73 -6.22
C ASN A 165 -13.12 5.79 -5.43
N ASN A 166 -13.18 5.24 -4.21
CA ASN A 166 -14.37 5.30 -3.36
C ASN A 166 -14.01 5.48 -1.88
N GLU A 167 -13.44 6.64 -1.55
CA GLU A 167 -13.00 7.01 -0.19
C GLU A 167 -14.14 7.11 0.84
N THR A 168 -15.39 7.16 0.38
CA THR A 168 -16.57 7.21 1.27
C THR A 168 -16.81 5.88 1.97
N GLN A 169 -16.32 4.79 1.39
CA GLN A 169 -16.47 3.43 1.91
C GLN A 169 -15.15 2.93 2.48
N TYR A 170 -15.04 3.00 3.80
CA TYR A 170 -13.85 2.56 4.52
C TYR A 170 -14.16 1.58 5.65
N LYS A 171 -13.12 0.90 6.12
CA LYS A 171 -13.08 0.08 7.32
C LYS A 171 -11.81 0.42 8.11
N ASP A 172 -11.97 0.62 9.41
CA ASP A 172 -10.87 0.91 10.32
C ASP A 172 -10.48 -0.34 11.09
N PHE A 173 -9.18 -0.54 11.23
CA PHE A 173 -8.55 -1.59 12.00
C PHE A 173 -7.68 -0.95 13.07
N LEU A 174 -7.98 -1.20 14.35
CA LEU A 174 -7.11 -0.79 15.43
C LEU A 174 -5.86 -1.68 15.42
N LEU A 175 -4.69 -1.06 15.43
CA LEU A 175 -3.39 -1.72 15.56
C LEU A 175 -2.80 -1.36 16.92
N PRO A 176 -3.08 -2.14 17.98
CA PRO A 176 -2.53 -1.88 19.28
C PRO A 176 -1.00 -1.95 19.26
N ARG A 177 -0.36 -1.22 20.16
CA ARG A 177 1.05 -1.39 20.49
C ARG A 177 1.35 -2.87 20.78
N ARG A 178 2.46 -3.37 20.25
CA ARG A 178 2.92 -4.77 20.31
C ARG A 178 2.04 -5.75 19.54
N SER A 179 1.18 -5.30 18.63
CA SER A 179 0.39 -6.19 17.76
C SER A 179 1.10 -6.49 16.44
N LEU A 180 0.85 -7.69 15.91
CA LEU A 180 1.21 -8.06 14.55
C LEU A 180 -0.07 -8.03 13.71
N TYR A 181 -0.10 -7.21 12.65
CA TYR A 181 -1.12 -7.32 11.63
C TYR A 181 -0.60 -8.13 10.45
N ILE A 182 -1.48 -8.92 9.85
CA ILE A 182 -1.21 -9.73 8.66
C ILE A 182 -2.32 -9.46 7.66
N MET A 183 -1.95 -8.92 6.51
CA MET A 183 -2.83 -8.73 5.36
C MET A 183 -2.47 -9.78 4.33
N SER A 184 -3.42 -10.66 4.00
CA SER A 184 -3.20 -11.77 3.08
C SER A 184 -4.16 -11.71 1.88
N SER A 185 -3.69 -12.06 0.68
CA SER A 185 -4.55 -12.46 -0.46
C SER A 185 -5.72 -11.53 -0.82
N TRP A 186 -5.54 -10.21 -0.72
CA TRP A 186 -6.43 -9.24 -1.37
C TRP A 186 -5.80 -8.58 -2.61
N PHE A 187 -4.48 -8.35 -2.59
CA PHE A 187 -3.78 -7.54 -3.60
C PHE A 187 -3.57 -8.20 -4.98
N THR A 188 -3.94 -9.47 -5.16
CA THR A 188 -3.59 -10.24 -6.37
C THR A 188 -4.77 -10.86 -7.14
N ALA A 189 -6.01 -10.68 -6.71
CA ALA A 189 -7.18 -11.28 -7.37
C ALA A 189 -7.72 -10.49 -8.57
N GLY A 190 -6.88 -9.72 -9.28
CA GLY A 190 -7.26 -9.07 -10.54
C GLY A 190 -8.53 -8.19 -10.49
N ARG A 191 -8.95 -7.73 -9.30
CA ARG A 191 -10.04 -6.76 -9.13
C ARG A 191 -9.42 -5.36 -9.08
N PRO A 192 -9.41 -4.60 -10.19
CA PRO A 192 -8.84 -3.25 -10.24
C PRO A 192 -9.53 -2.27 -9.27
N ASP A 193 -10.76 -2.60 -8.84
CA ASP A 193 -11.63 -1.71 -8.08
C ASP A 193 -11.48 -1.82 -6.56
N THR A 194 -10.55 -2.66 -6.09
CA THR A 194 -10.44 -2.94 -4.66
C THR A 194 -9.02 -2.82 -4.15
N THR A 195 -8.17 -2.11 -4.84
CA THR A 195 -6.87 -1.80 -4.25
C THR A 195 -7.08 -0.99 -2.97
N ILE A 196 -6.57 -1.53 -1.86
CA ILE A 196 -6.84 -0.95 -0.57
C ILE A 196 -5.81 0.11 -0.29
N VAL A 197 -6.33 1.22 0.20
CA VAL A 197 -5.61 2.42 0.42
C VAL A 197 -5.42 2.57 1.93
N THR A 198 -4.18 2.47 2.39
CA THR A 198 -3.82 2.45 3.81
C THR A 198 -3.64 3.86 4.36
N LYS A 199 -4.29 4.18 5.48
CA LYS A 199 -4.03 5.40 6.26
C LYS A 199 -3.76 5.04 7.71
N PHE A 200 -2.63 5.52 8.23
CA PHE A 200 -2.23 5.43 9.64
C PHE A 200 -2.41 6.79 10.31
#